data_AF-I4DRK4-F1
#
_entry.id   AF-I4DRK4-F1
#
_cell.length_a   1.000
_cell.length_b   1.000
_cell.length_c   1.000
_cell.angle_alpha   90.00
_cell.angle_beta   90.00
_cell.angle_gamma   90.00
#
_symmetry.space_group_name_H-M   'P 1'
#
loop_
_entity.id
_entity.type
_entity.pdbx_description
1 polymer ?
#
loop_
_entity_poly.entity_id
_entity_poly.type
_entity_poly.pdbx_seq_one_letter_code
_entity_poly.pdbx_strand_id
1 'polypeptide(L)'
;PLIPLGLLVPNKLFDSILAILITAHSFWGLEAIAVDYVRASVVGPIIPKIAIALVYLLSIATLGGLFYIISHDVGIGRAVRQLWAVKSNSHNA
;
A
#
# COMPACT_ATOMS: atom_id res chain seq x y z
N PRO A 1 16.72 1.20 1.19
CA PRO A 1 17.35 -0.14 1.04
C PRO A 1 16.39 -1.33 1.24
N LEU A 2 15.26 -1.16 1.95
CA LEU A 2 14.37 -2.28 2.26
C LEU A 2 13.72 -2.92 1.02
N ILE A 3 13.31 -2.12 0.02
CA ILE A 3 12.66 -2.63 -1.20
C ILE A 3 13.56 -3.66 -1.94
N PRO A 4 14.81 -3.34 -2.30
CA PRO A 4 15.67 -4.35 -2.95
C PRO A 4 15.93 -5.56 -2.05
N LEU A 5 16.06 -5.39 -0.74
CA LEU A 5 16.25 -6.51 0.20
C LEU A 5 15.02 -7.43 0.27
N GLY A 6 13.81 -6.88 0.38
CA GLY A 6 12.56 -7.65 0.41
C GLY A 6 12.31 -8.40 -0.89
N LEU A 7 12.77 -7.85 -2.03
CA LEU A 7 12.72 -8.53 -3.32
C LEU A 7 13.77 -9.63 -3.47
N LEU A 8 14.97 -9.50 -2.87
CA LEU A 8 16.04 -10.50 -2.94
C LEU A 8 15.84 -11.66 -1.95
N VAL A 9 15.36 -11.35 -0.74
CA VAL A 9 15.20 -12.31 0.37
C VAL A 9 13.77 -12.22 0.91
N PRO A 10 12.77 -12.79 0.20
CA PRO A 10 11.38 -12.70 0.63
C PRO A 10 11.14 -13.59 1.85
N ASN A 11 10.83 -12.96 2.98
CA ASN A 11 10.46 -13.61 4.23
C ASN A 11 9.45 -12.76 5.01
N LYS A 12 8.76 -13.37 5.97
CA LYS A 12 7.69 -12.70 6.74
C LYS A 12 8.18 -11.47 7.51
N LEU A 13 9.42 -11.47 7.98
CA LEU A 13 9.99 -10.34 8.72
C LEU A 13 10.16 -9.12 7.82
N PHE A 14 10.83 -9.28 6.67
CA PHE A 14 11.02 -8.18 5.73
C PHE A 14 9.70 -7.73 5.10
N ASP A 15 8.79 -8.64 4.80
CA ASP A 15 7.46 -8.28 4.31
C ASP A 15 6.67 -7.48 5.36
N SER A 16 6.77 -7.83 6.65
CA SER A 16 6.11 -7.08 7.74
C SER A 16 6.69 -5.68 7.91
N ILE A 17 8.02 -5.55 7.91
CA ILE A 17 8.69 -4.25 7.97
C ILE A 17 8.31 -3.41 6.74
N LEU A 18 8.27 -4.03 5.56
CA LEU A 18 7.88 -3.38 4.32
C LEU A 18 6.43 -2.89 4.39
N ALA A 19 5.50 -3.73 4.86
CA ALA A 19 4.09 -3.36 5.02
C ALA A 19 3.90 -2.15 5.95
N ILE A 20 4.57 -2.13 7.10
CA ILE A 20 4.51 -1.00 8.04
C ILE A 20 5.03 0.27 7.38
N LEU A 21 6.25 0.23 6.82
CA LEU A 21 6.91 1.43 6.31
C LEU A 21 6.25 1.96 5.04
N ILE A 22 5.83 1.10 4.12
CA ILE A 22 5.16 1.54 2.89
C ILE A 22 3.79 2.15 3.21
N THR A 23 3.07 1.60 4.18
CA THR A 23 1.77 2.13 4.59
C THR A 23 1.94 3.46 5.32
N ALA A 24 2.91 3.59 6.23
CA ALA A 24 3.20 4.84 6.93
C ALA A 24 3.65 5.96 5.98
N HIS A 25 4.56 5.64 5.04
CA HIS A 25 5.00 6.59 4.02
C HIS A 25 3.83 7.05 3.12
N SER A 26 2.99 6.11 2.70
CA SER A 26 1.81 6.41 1.89
C SER A 26 0.77 7.23 2.66
N PHE A 27 0.59 6.96 3.95
CA PHE A 27 -0.31 7.72 4.84
C PHE A 27 0.09 9.19 4.90
N TRP A 28 1.36 9.50 5.23
CA TRP A 28 1.82 10.89 5.30
C TRP A 28 1.78 11.60 3.94
N GLY A 29 2.08 10.87 2.86
CA GLY A 29 1.95 11.42 1.50
C GLY A 29 0.51 11.77 1.14
N LEU A 30 -0.44 10.86 1.41
CA LEU A 30 -1.86 11.09 1.13
C LEU A 30 -2.47 12.16 2.04
N GLU A 31 -2.05 12.24 3.30
CA GLU A 31 -2.45 13.29 4.23
C GLU A 31 -2.03 14.67 3.70
N ALA A 32 -0.76 14.81 3.28
CA ALA A 32 -0.27 16.06 2.68
C ALA A 32 -1.07 16.44 1.42
N ILE A 33 -1.33 15.48 0.52
CA ILE A 33 -2.16 15.71 -0.68
C ILE A 33 -3.56 16.17 -0.29
N ALA A 34 -4.19 15.54 0.71
CA ALA A 34 -5.53 15.91 1.15
C ALA A 34 -5.55 17.34 1.72
N VAL A 35 -4.56 17.72 2.53
CA VAL A 35 -4.43 19.06 3.09
C VAL A 35 -4.22 20.12 1.99
N ASP A 36 -3.38 19.83 1.00
CA ASP A 36 -3.02 20.80 -0.04
C ASP A 36 -4.16 21.07 -1.03
N TYR A 37 -4.93 20.04 -1.40
CA TYR A 37 -5.90 20.10 -2.48
C TYR A 37 -7.36 20.11 -2.02
N VAL A 38 -7.69 19.53 -0.86
CA VAL A 38 -9.06 19.53 -0.31
C VAL A 38 -9.24 20.72 0.62
N ARG A 39 -9.09 21.93 0.06
CA ARG A 39 -9.14 23.17 0.85
C ARG A 39 -10.57 23.58 1.18
N ALA A 40 -10.82 23.94 2.45
CA ALA A 40 -12.14 24.38 2.92
C ALA A 40 -12.72 25.57 2.13
N SER A 41 -11.84 26.45 1.60
CA SER A 41 -12.26 27.59 0.77
C SER A 41 -12.84 27.21 -0.59
N VAL A 42 -12.58 25.99 -1.07
CA VAL A 42 -13.05 25.49 -2.38
C VAL A 42 -14.21 24.51 -2.20
N VAL A 43 -14.12 23.63 -1.22
CA VAL A 43 -15.05 22.49 -1.05
C VAL A 43 -15.93 22.59 0.20
N GLY A 44 -15.86 23.71 0.92
CA GLY A 44 -16.57 23.90 2.19
C GLY A 44 -15.89 23.22 3.38
N PRO A 45 -16.34 23.51 4.62
CA PRO A 45 -15.60 23.17 5.85
C PRO A 45 -15.69 21.70 6.28
N ILE A 46 -16.61 20.91 5.71
CA ILE A 46 -16.86 19.52 6.12
C ILE A 46 -16.02 18.52 5.31
N ILE A 47 -15.90 18.73 4.00
CA ILE A 47 -15.21 17.80 3.09
C ILE A 47 -13.74 17.54 3.47
N PRO A 48 -12.94 18.54 3.91
CA PRO A 48 -11.56 18.29 4.33
C PRO A 48 -11.45 17.29 5.49
N LYS A 49 -12.40 17.32 6.44
CA LYS A 49 -12.43 16.39 7.58
C LYS A 49 -12.75 14.97 7.12
N ILE A 50 -13.68 14.84 6.17
CA ILE A 50 -14.02 13.54 5.57
C ILE A 50 -12.82 13.00 4.79
N ALA A 51 -12.13 13.84 4.02
CA ALA A 51 -10.95 13.43 3.25
C ALA A 51 -9.86 12.84 4.16
N ILE A 52 -9.54 13.52 5.27
CA ILE A 52 -8.60 12.99 6.27
C ILE A 52 -9.10 11.68 6.87
N ALA A 53 -10.38 11.60 7.27
CA ALA A 53 -10.96 10.36 7.81
C ALA A 53 -10.86 9.18 6.82
N LEU A 54 -11.03 9.43 5.52
CA LEU A 54 -10.84 8.43 4.47
C LEU A 54 -9.38 8.00 4.33
N VAL A 55 -8.42 8.92 4.45
CA VAL A 55 -6.98 8.58 4.45
C VAL A 55 -6.65 7.64 5.62
N TYR A 56 -7.20 7.88 6.82
CA TYR A 56 -7.06 6.98 7.95
C TYR A 56 -7.68 5.60 7.68
N LEU A 57 -8.94 5.56 7.23
CA LEU A 57 -9.63 4.30 6.93
C LEU A 57 -8.88 3.48 5.88
N LEU A 58 -8.44 4.11 4.79
CA LEU A 58 -7.67 3.47 3.73
C LEU A 58 -6.36 2.90 4.29
N SER A 59 -5.66 3.65 5.16
CA SER A 59 -4.38 3.22 5.72
C SER A 59 -4.53 2.04 6.67
N ILE A 60 -5.57 2.04 7.52
CA ILE A 60 -5.90 0.92 8.41
C ILE A 60 -6.26 -0.32 7.59
N ALA A 61 -7.14 -0.17 6.60
CA ALA A 61 -7.54 -1.27 5.72
C ALA A 61 -6.34 -1.84 4.94
N THR A 62 -5.46 -0.98 4.44
CA THR A 62 -4.24 -1.38 3.72
C THR A 62 -3.29 -2.14 4.63
N LEU A 63 -2.98 -1.61 5.82
CA LEU A 63 -2.07 -2.28 6.75
C LEU A 63 -2.63 -3.65 7.18
N GLY A 64 -3.92 -3.70 7.53
CA GLY A 64 -4.61 -4.93 7.89
C GLY A 64 -4.60 -5.96 6.75
N GLY A 65 -4.90 -5.52 5.53
CA GLY A 65 -4.88 -6.38 4.34
C GLY A 65 -3.49 -6.92 4.01
N LEU A 66 -2.45 -6.09 4.13
CA LEU A 66 -1.07 -6.52 3.94
C LEU A 66 -0.66 -7.55 4.99
N PHE A 67 -0.98 -7.33 6.27
CA PHE A 67 -0.71 -8.32 7.32
C PHE A 67 -1.50 -9.61 7.15
N TYR A 68 -2.72 -9.52 6.63
CA TYR A 68 -3.52 -10.68 6.28
C TYR A 68 -2.80 -11.54 5.23
N ILE A 69 -2.33 -10.93 4.13
CA ILE A 69 -1.57 -11.61 3.05
C ILE A 69 -0.25 -12.18 3.56
N ILE A 70 0.46 -11.48 4.45
CA ILE A 70 1.72 -11.97 5.04
C ILE A 70 1.49 -13.20 5.93
N SER A 71 0.35 -13.25 6.62
CA SER A 71 0.04 -14.30 7.59
C SER A 71 -0.63 -15.52 6.97
N HIS A 72 -1.53 -15.30 6.01
CA HIS A 72 -2.42 -16.31 5.45
C HIS A 72 -2.14 -16.66 3.98
N ASP A 73 -1.21 -15.96 3.32
CA ASP A 73 -0.86 -16.19 1.91
C ASP A 73 0.67 -16.18 1.72
N VAL A 74 1.14 -16.05 0.48
CA VAL A 74 2.54 -16.11 0.07
C VAL A 74 3.40 -14.94 0.57
N GLY A 75 2.78 -13.86 1.06
CA GLY A 75 3.47 -12.62 1.46
C GLY A 75 3.80 -11.69 0.28
N ILE A 76 4.32 -10.50 0.59
CA ILE A 76 4.47 -9.39 -0.38
C ILE A 76 5.58 -9.71 -1.39
N GLY A 77 6.80 -9.99 -0.93
CA GLY A 77 7.94 -10.20 -1.82
C GLY A 77 7.75 -11.38 -2.77
N ARG A 78 7.09 -12.46 -2.33
CA ARG A 78 6.77 -13.61 -3.19
C ARG A 78 5.63 -13.32 -4.15
N ALA A 79 4.55 -12.66 -3.70
CA ALA A 79 3.46 -12.25 -4.58
C ALA A 79 3.99 -11.38 -5.73
N VAL A 80 4.86 -10.43 -5.42
CA VAL A 80 5.51 -9.58 -6.41
C VAL A 80 6.28 -10.41 -7.45
N ARG A 81 7.11 -11.37 -7.03
CA ARG A 81 7.84 -12.25 -7.95
C ARG A 81 6.91 -13.09 -8.84
N GLN A 82 5.80 -13.59 -8.28
CA GLN A 82 4.82 -14.38 -9.03
C GLN A 82 4.12 -13.52 -10.09
N LEU A 83 3.71 -12.29 -9.74
CA LEU A 83 3.12 -11.35 -10.69
C LEU A 83 4.07 -11.06 -11.86
N TRP A 84 5.37 -10.90 -11.59
CA TRP A 84 6.38 -10.68 -12.63
C TRP A 84 6.69 -11.91 -13.49
N ALA A 85 6.37 -13.11 -13.03
CA ALA A 85 6.61 -14.35 -13.76
C ALA A 85 5.46 -14.73 -14.72
N VAL A 86 4.35 -13.98 -14.72
CA VAL A 86 3.20 -14.23 -15.60
C VAL A 86 3.63 -14.05 -17.06
N LYS A 87 3.55 -15.13 -17.85
CA LYS A 87 3.76 -15.11 -19.30
C LYS A 87 2.41 -14.95 -20.02
N SER A 88 2.37 -14.14 -21.07
CA SER A 88 1.23 -14.11 -21.99
C SER A 88 1.22 -15.40 -22.82
N ASN A 89 0.15 -16.19 -22.70
CA ASN A 89 -0.07 -17.33 -23.59
C ASN A 89 -0.61 -16.82 -24.94
N SER A 90 0.28 -16.33 -25.83
CA SER A 90 -0.09 -15.96 -27.20
C SER A 90 0.15 -17.08 -28.22
N HIS A 91 0.27 -18.33 -27.78
CA HIS A 91 0.26 -19.50 -28.67
C HIS A 91 -1.13 -20.10 -28.64
N ASN A 92 -2.00 -19.66 -29.56
CA ASN A 92 -3.17 -20.34 -30.16
C ASN A 92 -4.06 -19.31 -30.90
N ALA A 93 -3.47 -18.48 -31.77
CA ALA A 93 -4.18 -17.70 -32.78
C ALA A 93 -3.55 -17.98 -34.14
#